data_AF-A0AAJ2NVS8-F1
#
_entry.id   AF-A0AAJ2NVS8-F1
#
_cell.length_a   1.000
_cell.length_b   1.000
_cell.length_c   1.000
_cell.angle_alpha   90.00
_cell.angle_beta   90.00
_cell.angle_gamma   90.00
#
_symmetry.space_group_name_H-M   'P 1'
#
loop_
_entity.id
_entity.type
_entity.pdbx_description
1 polymer ?
#
loop_
_entity_poly.entity_id
_entity_poly.type
_entity_poly.pdbx_seq_one_letter_code
_entity_poly.pdbx_strand_id
1 'polypeptide(L)'
;MAPAGIPLAEGGEDRDGLEMDVLHLPLGPVLPFWPAGLVLHCSLQGDVVVDATASVIDATEHRAGAPGRPTDHASATVTQCDQVMALLALAGAEDLADCARRARDGILTGDPGAARDAVERLHRKVRRSRLLRWSLRGVLPLGPADLERHGLPGHCLGDAHDRLLAQLERIRVEVGGATPDRADGGSAQESADKLTVPWAVVPDLVTGLELGTVRLAVASLDLGSHPAVREVGHV
;
A
#
# COMPACT_ATOMS: atom_id res chain seq x y z
N MET A 1 19.97 -36.34 8.65
CA MET A 1 19.75 -36.29 10.11
C MET A 1 20.08 -34.89 10.57
N ALA A 2 19.10 -34.11 11.02
CA ALA A 2 19.39 -32.81 11.60
C ALA A 2 20.01 -32.98 13.01
N PRO A 3 21.03 -32.19 13.39
CA PRO A 3 21.52 -32.21 14.75
C PRO A 3 20.39 -31.76 15.71
N ALA A 4 20.18 -32.49 16.80
CA ALA A 4 19.19 -32.19 17.85
C ALA A 4 17.70 -32.27 17.46
N GLY A 5 17.33 -32.87 16.31
CA GLY A 5 15.92 -33.13 15.98
C GLY A 5 15.10 -31.87 15.63
N ILE A 6 15.78 -30.74 15.41
CA ILE A 6 15.17 -29.52 14.88
C ILE A 6 15.17 -29.68 13.35
N PRO A 7 14.02 -29.63 12.67
CA PRO A 7 13.99 -29.68 11.21
C PRO A 7 14.81 -28.52 10.65
N LEU A 8 15.79 -28.86 9.81
CA LEU A 8 16.55 -27.90 9.03
C LEU A 8 15.63 -27.31 7.95
N ALA A 9 15.89 -26.07 7.54
CA ALA A 9 15.23 -25.49 6.38
C ALA A 9 15.44 -26.40 5.16
N GLU A 10 14.37 -26.69 4.41
CA GLU A 10 14.46 -27.46 3.17
C GLU A 10 14.87 -26.52 2.04
N GLY A 11 15.85 -26.94 1.22
CA GLY A 11 16.37 -26.14 0.10
C GLY A 11 15.40 -26.06 -1.08
N GLY A 12 15.46 -24.97 -1.83
CA GLY A 12 14.82 -24.82 -3.14
C GLY A 12 15.82 -25.05 -4.28
N GLU A 13 15.36 -25.49 -5.45
CA GLU A 13 16.23 -25.66 -6.65
C GLU A 13 16.79 -24.29 -7.12
N ASP A 14 18.13 -24.18 -7.23
CA ASP A 14 18.85 -22.96 -7.65
C ASP A 14 19.64 -23.16 -8.97
N ARG A 15 19.95 -22.06 -9.66
CA ARG A 15 20.54 -21.94 -11.00
C ARG A 15 22.04 -22.28 -11.08
N ASP A 16 22.75 -22.36 -9.95
CA ASP A 16 24.20 -22.59 -9.88
C ASP A 16 24.60 -23.94 -9.23
N GLY A 17 23.62 -24.71 -8.75
CA GLY A 17 23.84 -26.04 -8.18
C GLY A 17 24.22 -26.06 -6.70
N LEU A 18 24.06 -24.95 -5.96
CA LEU A 18 24.18 -24.92 -4.49
C LEU A 18 22.79 -24.73 -3.86
N GLU A 19 22.38 -25.65 -2.99
CA GLU A 19 21.12 -25.52 -2.24
C GLU A 19 21.23 -24.35 -1.24
N MET A 20 20.45 -23.28 -1.45
CA MET A 20 20.39 -22.13 -0.54
C MET A 20 19.29 -22.35 0.51
N ASP A 21 19.59 -22.03 1.78
CA ASP A 21 18.63 -22.11 2.89
C ASP A 21 17.39 -21.24 2.60
N VAL A 22 16.20 -21.82 2.75
CA VAL A 22 14.93 -21.10 2.63
C VAL A 22 14.46 -20.64 4.00
N LEU A 23 14.24 -19.33 4.16
CA LEU A 23 13.66 -18.74 5.36
C LEU A 23 12.20 -18.36 5.13
N HIS A 24 11.28 -18.97 5.89
CA HIS A 24 9.88 -18.55 5.90
C HIS A 24 9.66 -17.41 6.90
N LEU A 25 9.20 -16.26 6.43
CA LEU A 25 8.98 -15.06 7.22
C LEU A 25 7.57 -14.49 6.99
N PRO A 26 6.69 -14.49 8.01
CA PRO A 26 5.44 -13.75 7.95
C PRO A 26 5.67 -12.26 8.21
N LEU A 27 5.09 -11.40 7.37
CA LEU A 27 5.02 -9.95 7.53
C LEU A 27 3.57 -9.53 7.82
N GLY A 28 3.38 -8.72 8.87
CA GLY A 28 2.04 -8.34 9.36
C GLY A 28 1.53 -9.29 10.45
N PRO A 29 0.29 -9.14 10.92
CA PRO A 29 -0.70 -8.11 10.55
C PRO A 29 -0.51 -6.77 11.27
N VAL A 30 0.34 -6.73 12.31
CA VAL A 30 0.50 -5.59 13.23
C VAL A 30 1.84 -4.86 13.08
N LEU A 31 2.49 -4.99 11.90
CA LEU A 31 3.72 -4.25 11.64
C LEU A 31 3.42 -2.74 11.56
N PRO A 32 4.29 -1.87 12.10
CA PRO A 32 4.12 -0.42 11.95
C PRO A 32 4.00 -0.03 10.47
N PHE A 33 3.04 0.84 10.16
CA PHE A 33 2.80 1.35 8.79
C PHE A 33 2.49 0.24 7.76
N TRP A 34 1.98 -0.89 8.23
CA TRP A 34 1.54 -2.01 7.39
C TRP A 34 0.03 -1.98 7.19
N PRO A 35 -0.50 -2.46 6.05
CA PRO A 35 -1.95 -2.59 5.85
C PRO A 35 -2.58 -3.45 6.95
N ALA A 36 -3.51 -2.86 7.70
CA ALA A 36 -4.07 -3.48 8.89
C ALA A 36 -4.78 -4.80 8.54
N GLY A 37 -4.36 -5.91 9.15
CA GLY A 37 -4.97 -7.23 8.95
C GLY A 37 -4.37 -8.05 7.80
N LEU A 38 -3.55 -7.46 6.92
CA LEU A 38 -2.83 -8.21 5.88
C LEU A 38 -1.68 -9.00 6.49
N VAL A 39 -1.57 -10.29 6.15
CA VAL A 39 -0.42 -11.13 6.45
C VAL A 39 0.18 -11.59 5.13
N LEU A 40 1.47 -11.32 4.92
CA LEU A 40 2.23 -11.77 3.76
C LEU A 40 3.25 -12.82 4.24
N HIS A 41 3.04 -14.07 3.85
CA HIS A 41 3.97 -15.16 4.11
C HIS A 41 5.00 -15.21 2.98
N CYS A 42 6.24 -14.85 3.27
CA CYS A 42 7.33 -14.90 2.30
C CYS A 42 8.21 -16.13 2.53
N SER A 43 8.67 -16.74 1.44
CA SER A 43 9.82 -17.63 1.42
C SER A 43 11.00 -16.84 0.88
N LEU A 44 12.09 -16.77 1.64
CA LEU A 44 13.27 -15.98 1.33
C LEU A 44 14.44 -16.91 1.03
N GLN A 45 15.25 -16.56 0.04
CA GLN A 45 16.58 -17.12 -0.13
C GLN A 45 17.58 -15.95 -0.08
N GLY A 46 18.43 -15.94 0.95
CA GLY A 46 19.17 -14.73 1.32
C GLY A 46 18.22 -13.61 1.74
N ASP A 47 18.25 -12.48 1.05
CA ASP A 47 17.34 -11.36 1.23
C ASP A 47 16.24 -11.28 0.16
N VAL A 48 16.23 -12.16 -0.84
CA VAL A 48 15.25 -12.13 -1.94
C VAL A 48 14.02 -12.96 -1.59
N VAL A 49 12.84 -12.40 -1.83
CA VAL A 49 11.57 -13.13 -1.79
C VAL A 49 11.48 -14.02 -3.02
N VAL A 50 11.48 -15.33 -2.85
CA VAL A 50 11.38 -16.30 -3.95
C VAL A 50 9.97 -16.85 -4.14
N ASP A 51 9.16 -16.80 -3.09
CA ASP A 51 7.75 -17.15 -3.12
C ASP A 51 7.01 -16.33 -2.06
N ALA A 52 5.72 -16.08 -2.30
CA ALA A 52 4.88 -15.37 -1.36
C ALA A 52 3.42 -15.85 -1.42
N THR A 53 2.74 -15.79 -0.29
CA THR A 53 1.27 -15.91 -0.22
C THR A 53 0.71 -14.84 0.71
N ALA A 54 -0.51 -14.36 0.44
CA ALA A 54 -1.16 -13.35 1.28
C ALA A 54 -2.46 -13.90 1.88
N SER A 55 -2.76 -13.47 3.10
CA SER A 55 -4.04 -13.70 3.77
C SER A 55 -4.46 -12.44 4.53
N VAL A 56 -5.74 -12.32 4.83
CA VAL A 56 -6.29 -11.23 5.63
C VAL A 56 -6.97 -11.81 6.86
N ILE A 57 -6.62 -11.31 8.05
CA ILE A 57 -7.28 -11.68 9.30
C ILE A 57 -8.71 -11.11 9.26
N ASP A 58 -9.69 -11.93 9.65
CA ASP A 58 -11.14 -11.68 9.60
C ASP A 58 -11.85 -11.77 8.25
N ALA A 59 -11.31 -12.54 7.29
CA ALA A 59 -12.09 -13.03 6.16
C ALA A 59 -13.10 -14.15 6.56
N THR A 60 -13.73 -14.07 7.75
CA THR A 60 -14.93 -14.86 7.99
C THR A 60 -16.02 -14.31 7.08
N GLU A 61 -16.60 -15.18 6.26
CA GLU A 61 -17.73 -14.93 5.38
C GLU A 61 -18.95 -14.44 6.17
N HIS A 62 -18.92 -13.21 6.67
CA HIS A 62 -20.12 -12.53 7.11
C HIS A 62 -20.89 -12.18 5.84
N ARG A 63 -21.82 -13.08 5.51
CA ARG A 63 -22.93 -12.92 4.55
C ARG A 63 -23.18 -11.45 4.23
N ALA A 64 -23.15 -11.15 2.94
CA ALA A 64 -23.77 -9.99 2.34
C ALA A 64 -25.07 -9.62 3.08
N GLY A 65 -25.01 -8.56 3.88
CA GLY A 65 -26.05 -8.32 4.88
C GLY A 65 -25.90 -7.03 5.69
N ALA A 66 -25.15 -6.05 5.20
CA ALA A 66 -25.36 -4.65 5.56
C ALA A 66 -24.77 -3.81 4.43
N PRO A 67 -25.52 -2.90 3.79
CA PRO A 67 -24.91 -1.95 2.87
C PRO A 67 -23.88 -1.18 3.68
N GLY A 68 -22.60 -1.32 3.32
CA GLY A 68 -21.59 -0.39 3.79
C GLY A 68 -22.13 1.01 3.54
N ARG A 69 -22.16 1.85 4.57
CA ARG A 69 -22.47 3.28 4.37
C ARG A 69 -21.58 3.73 3.20
N PRO A 70 -22.11 4.50 2.23
CA PRO A 70 -21.29 5.03 1.16
C PRO A 70 -20.08 5.67 1.83
N THR A 71 -18.87 5.20 1.49
CA THR A 71 -17.66 5.83 2.03
C THR A 71 -17.71 7.27 1.56
N ASP A 72 -17.88 8.18 2.50
CA ASP A 72 -17.84 9.60 2.23
C ASP A 72 -16.52 9.91 1.50
N HIS A 73 -16.54 10.79 0.50
CA HIS A 73 -15.35 11.19 -0.25
C HIS A 73 -14.24 11.65 0.71
N ALA A 74 -14.62 12.34 1.78
CA ALA A 74 -13.72 12.73 2.86
C ALA A 74 -13.02 11.51 3.52
N SER A 75 -13.73 10.39 3.69
CA SER A 75 -13.18 9.15 4.24
C SER A 75 -12.14 8.52 3.31
N ALA A 76 -12.35 8.57 2.00
CA ALA A 76 -11.40 8.02 1.03
C ALA A 76 -10.12 8.85 0.96
N THR A 77 -10.22 10.19 0.96
CA THR A 77 -9.05 11.08 0.97
C THR A 77 -8.25 10.95 2.26
N VAL A 78 -8.92 10.80 3.40
CA VAL A 78 -8.27 10.54 4.70
C VAL A 78 -7.43 9.27 4.65
N THR A 79 -7.99 8.16 4.16
CA THR A 79 -7.26 6.88 3.97
C THR A 79 -6.05 7.06 3.06
N GLN A 80 -6.18 7.82 1.96
CA GLN A 80 -5.06 8.11 1.07
C GLN A 80 -3.97 8.94 1.77
N CYS A 81 -4.33 9.89 2.62
CA CYS A 81 -3.36 10.61 3.45
C CYS A 81 -2.65 9.68 4.44
N ASP A 82 -3.35 8.71 5.04
CA ASP A 82 -2.75 7.72 5.94
C ASP A 82 -1.77 6.78 5.22
N GLN A 83 -2.10 6.34 4.00
CA GLN A 83 -1.20 5.54 3.16
C GLN A 83 0.07 6.34 2.76
N VAL A 84 -0.10 7.60 2.35
CA VAL A 84 1.04 8.50 2.06
C VAL A 84 1.90 8.71 3.30
N MET A 85 1.28 8.94 4.47
CA MET A 85 2.00 9.06 5.74
C MET A 85 2.78 7.77 6.06
N ALA A 86 2.18 6.59 5.86
CA ALA A 86 2.80 5.30 6.10
C ALA A 86 4.04 5.08 5.22
N LEU A 87 3.95 5.33 3.91
CA LEU A 87 5.08 5.22 2.99
C LEU A 87 6.21 6.20 3.35
N LEU A 88 5.88 7.46 3.66
CA LEU A 88 6.86 8.47 4.04
C LEU A 88 7.57 8.12 5.36
N ALA A 89 6.84 7.56 6.33
CA ALA A 89 7.43 7.11 7.59
C ALA A 89 8.36 5.90 7.39
N LEU A 90 7.97 4.93 6.55
CA LEU A 90 8.82 3.78 6.21
C LEU A 90 10.09 4.21 5.46
N ALA A 91 10.01 5.26 4.64
CA ALA A 91 11.14 5.83 3.93
C ALA A 91 12.07 6.69 4.82
N GLY A 92 11.78 6.82 6.13
CA GLY A 92 12.55 7.66 7.06
C GLY A 92 12.42 9.16 6.78
N ALA A 93 11.25 9.58 6.30
CA ALA A 93 10.94 10.98 5.99
C ALA A 93 9.85 11.53 6.93
N GLU A 94 10.11 11.50 8.24
CA GLU A 94 9.16 11.81 9.31
C GLU A 94 8.56 13.22 9.18
N ASP A 95 9.38 14.22 8.81
CA ASP A 95 8.92 15.59 8.57
C ASP A 95 7.85 15.68 7.46
N LEU A 96 7.92 14.79 6.47
CA LEU A 96 6.96 14.72 5.38
C LEU A 96 5.73 13.91 5.79
N ALA A 97 5.92 12.83 6.57
CA ALA A 97 4.82 12.07 7.16
C ALA A 97 3.96 12.98 8.07
N ASP A 98 4.58 13.86 8.85
CA ASP A 98 3.88 14.87 9.66
C ASP A 98 3.11 15.88 8.81
N CYS A 99 3.64 16.26 7.63
CA CYS A 99 2.90 17.11 6.70
C CYS A 99 1.67 16.38 6.13
N ALA A 100 1.77 15.08 5.85
CA ALA A 100 0.64 14.25 5.43
C ALA A 100 -0.42 14.13 6.53
N ARG A 101 0.01 13.96 7.80
CA ARG A 101 -0.90 13.96 8.95
C ARG A 101 -1.66 15.27 9.09
N ARG A 102 -1.00 16.42 8.93
CA ARG A 102 -1.68 17.74 8.97
C ARG A 102 -2.71 17.91 7.85
N ALA A 103 -2.42 17.39 6.66
CA ALA A 103 -3.39 17.38 5.57
C ALA A 103 -4.63 16.55 5.92
N ARG A 104 -4.42 15.33 6.45
CA ARG A 104 -5.49 14.47 6.95
C ARG A 104 -6.33 15.15 8.04
N ASP A 105 -5.67 15.73 9.03
CA ASP A 105 -6.35 16.37 10.15
C ASP A 105 -7.18 17.57 9.67
N GLY A 106 -6.70 18.35 8.69
CA GLY A 106 -7.48 19.43 8.06
C GLY A 106 -8.74 18.94 7.34
N ILE A 107 -8.67 17.75 6.71
CA ILE A 107 -9.86 17.11 6.10
C ILE A 107 -10.85 16.69 7.19
N LEU A 108 -10.37 16.04 8.26
CA LEU A 108 -11.20 15.57 9.37
C LEU A 108 -11.86 16.71 10.15
N THR A 109 -11.19 17.86 10.30
CA THR A 109 -11.77 19.04 10.96
C THR A 109 -12.70 19.84 10.04
N GLY A 110 -12.82 19.47 8.76
CA GLY A 110 -13.65 20.19 7.80
C GLY A 110 -13.10 21.56 7.42
N ASP A 111 -11.77 21.73 7.43
CA ASP A 111 -11.09 22.95 6.97
C ASP A 111 -10.43 22.69 5.60
N PRO A 112 -11.15 22.90 4.48
CA PRO A 112 -10.62 22.63 3.14
C PRO A 112 -9.46 23.56 2.76
N GLY A 113 -9.38 24.75 3.37
CA GLY A 113 -8.28 25.68 3.15
C GLY A 113 -6.98 25.16 3.74
N ALA A 114 -7.01 24.78 5.02
CA ALA A 114 -5.87 24.19 5.70
C ALA A 114 -5.45 22.86 5.06
N ALA A 115 -6.41 22.01 4.68
CA ALA A 115 -6.14 20.76 3.97
C ALA A 115 -5.41 21.03 2.65
N ARG A 116 -5.92 21.94 1.81
CA ARG A 116 -5.31 22.28 0.51
C ARG A 116 -3.88 22.79 0.69
N ASP A 117 -3.67 23.74 1.61
CA ASP A 117 -2.35 24.31 1.86
C ASP A 117 -1.34 23.27 2.37
N ALA A 118 -1.79 22.34 3.21
CA ALA A 118 -0.96 21.25 3.72
C ALA A 118 -0.56 20.28 2.61
N VAL A 119 -1.51 19.85 1.77
CA VAL A 119 -1.25 18.94 0.63
C VAL A 119 -0.31 19.61 -0.39
N GLU A 120 -0.54 20.88 -0.74
CA GLU A 120 0.33 21.62 -1.66
C GLU A 120 1.76 21.76 -1.14
N ARG A 121 1.90 22.00 0.16
CA ARG A 121 3.20 22.04 0.82
C ARG A 121 3.88 20.68 0.79
N LEU A 122 3.16 19.61 1.11
CA LEU A 122 3.68 18.24 1.08
C LEU A 122 4.15 17.87 -0.33
N HIS A 123 3.30 18.05 -1.34
CA HIS A 123 3.62 17.75 -2.73
C HIS A 123 4.87 18.50 -3.21
N ARG A 124 4.98 19.79 -2.90
CA ARG A 124 6.18 20.59 -3.23
C ARG A 124 7.44 20.08 -2.54
N LYS A 125 7.36 19.66 -1.28
CA LYS A 125 8.50 19.12 -0.54
C LYS A 125 8.94 17.77 -1.09
N VAL A 126 7.99 16.86 -1.34
CA VAL A 126 8.26 15.53 -1.94
C VAL A 126 8.95 15.68 -3.28
N ARG A 127 8.39 16.48 -4.20
CA ARG A 127 9.00 16.72 -5.53
C ARG A 127 10.42 17.28 -5.51
N ARG A 128 10.79 18.01 -4.45
CA ARG A 128 12.12 18.62 -4.31
C ARG A 128 13.11 17.74 -3.54
N SER A 129 12.65 16.66 -2.90
CA SER A 129 13.49 15.82 -2.06
C SER A 129 14.26 14.80 -2.88
N ARG A 130 15.55 15.06 -3.12
CA ARG A 130 16.43 14.12 -3.83
C ARG A 130 16.67 12.84 -3.04
N LEU A 131 16.79 12.95 -1.72
CA LEU A 131 16.98 11.79 -0.84
C LEU A 131 15.78 10.85 -0.93
N LEU A 132 14.56 11.39 -0.81
CA LEU A 132 13.35 10.57 -0.95
C LEU A 132 13.24 9.94 -2.34
N ARG A 133 13.54 10.71 -3.39
CA ARG A 133 13.57 10.16 -4.76
C ARG A 133 14.54 8.99 -4.90
N TRP A 134 15.71 9.06 -4.26
CA TRP A 134 16.70 7.98 -4.29
C TRP A 134 16.26 6.78 -3.47
N SER A 135 15.73 6.98 -2.26
CA SER A 135 15.28 5.88 -1.38
C SER A 135 14.14 5.06 -1.98
N LEU A 136 13.24 5.69 -2.73
CA LEU A 136 12.10 5.02 -3.35
C LEU A 136 12.36 4.59 -4.81
N ARG A 137 13.55 4.90 -5.35
CA ARG A 137 13.88 4.58 -6.74
C ARG A 137 13.98 3.08 -6.94
N GLY A 138 13.28 2.58 -7.95
CA GLY A 138 13.32 1.15 -8.29
C GLY A 138 12.65 0.24 -7.26
N VAL A 139 11.93 0.79 -6.27
CA VAL A 139 11.07 -0.01 -5.39
C VAL A 139 9.81 -0.38 -6.16
N LEU A 140 9.66 -1.68 -6.46
CA LEU A 140 8.57 -2.25 -7.25
C LEU A 140 8.31 -1.44 -8.54
N PRO A 141 9.22 -1.48 -9.54
CA PRO A 141 9.02 -0.80 -10.80
C PRO A 141 7.97 -1.56 -11.62
N LEU A 142 6.90 -0.87 -12.02
CA LEU A 142 5.82 -1.47 -12.81
C LEU A 142 5.74 -0.80 -14.19
N GLY A 143 5.83 -1.60 -15.23
CA GLY A 143 5.62 -1.18 -16.61
C GLY A 143 4.17 -1.39 -17.09
N PRO A 144 3.83 -0.93 -18.31
CA PRO A 144 2.48 -1.13 -18.87
C PRO A 144 2.07 -2.60 -18.97
N ALA A 145 3.02 -3.48 -19.31
CA ALA A 145 2.77 -4.92 -19.39
C ALA A 145 2.44 -5.54 -18.02
N ASP A 146 3.07 -5.06 -16.95
CA ASP A 146 2.77 -5.53 -15.58
C ASP A 146 1.38 -5.06 -15.15
N LEU A 147 1.02 -3.81 -15.47
CA LEU A 147 -0.32 -3.27 -15.21
C LEU A 147 -1.39 -4.10 -15.92
N GLU A 148 -1.20 -4.43 -17.20
CA GLU A 148 -2.12 -5.27 -17.97
C GLU A 148 -2.21 -6.69 -17.40
N ARG A 149 -1.06 -7.31 -17.12
CA ARG A 149 -0.98 -8.68 -16.58
C ARG A 149 -1.72 -8.83 -15.26
N HIS A 150 -1.61 -7.84 -14.39
CA HIS A 150 -2.13 -7.87 -13.03
C HIS A 150 -3.43 -7.07 -12.86
N GLY A 151 -3.97 -6.50 -13.93
CA GLY A 151 -5.20 -5.69 -13.89
C GLY A 151 -5.07 -4.43 -13.02
N LEU A 152 -3.87 -3.85 -12.94
CA LEU A 152 -3.59 -2.73 -12.05
C LEU A 152 -4.02 -1.40 -12.67
N PRO A 153 -4.47 -0.44 -11.84
CA PRO A 153 -4.83 0.88 -12.32
C PRO A 153 -3.62 1.69 -12.81
N GLY A 154 -3.85 2.62 -13.74
CA GLY A 154 -2.78 3.36 -14.43
C GLY A 154 -1.85 4.18 -13.52
N HIS A 155 -2.31 4.57 -12.32
CA HIS A 155 -1.48 5.30 -11.35
C HIS A 155 -0.43 4.42 -10.66
N CYS A 156 -0.46 3.09 -10.86
CA CYS A 156 0.57 2.17 -10.37
C CYS A 156 1.86 2.19 -11.20
N LEU A 157 1.83 2.80 -12.40
CA LEU A 157 2.98 2.86 -13.32
C LEU A 157 4.20 3.52 -12.68
N GLY A 158 5.37 2.97 -12.93
CA GLY A 158 6.66 3.48 -12.43
C GLY A 158 7.08 2.83 -11.11
N ASP A 159 7.98 3.50 -10.38
CA ASP A 159 8.44 3.05 -9.07
C ASP A 159 7.61 3.65 -7.91
N ALA A 160 7.93 3.28 -6.67
CA ALA A 160 7.20 3.77 -5.50
C ALA A 160 7.17 5.30 -5.37
N HIS A 161 8.18 6.01 -5.88
CA HIS A 161 8.17 7.48 -5.89
C HIS A 161 7.18 8.03 -6.92
N ASP A 162 7.12 7.42 -8.10
CA ASP A 162 6.17 7.82 -9.14
C ASP A 162 4.72 7.61 -8.67
N ARG A 163 4.46 6.47 -8.00
CA ARG A 163 3.16 6.19 -7.35
C ARG A 163 2.82 7.19 -6.24
N LEU A 164 3.78 7.54 -5.38
CA LEU A 164 3.59 8.55 -4.34
C LEU A 164 3.20 9.91 -4.93
N LEU A 165 3.84 10.34 -6.02
CA LEU A 165 3.50 11.59 -6.70
C LEU A 165 2.10 11.53 -7.32
N ALA A 166 1.76 10.41 -7.97
CA ALA A 166 0.44 10.21 -8.56
C ALA A 166 -0.65 10.26 -7.48
N GLN A 167 -0.43 9.60 -6.33
CA GLN A 167 -1.37 9.60 -5.20
C GLN A 167 -1.53 11.00 -4.61
N LEU A 168 -0.44 11.74 -4.41
CA LEU A 168 -0.50 13.13 -3.95
C LEU A 168 -1.27 14.03 -4.92
N GLU A 169 -1.13 13.84 -6.23
CA GLU A 169 -1.89 14.60 -7.21
C GLU A 169 -3.40 14.34 -7.10
N ARG A 170 -3.81 13.09 -6.90
CA ARG A 170 -5.23 12.75 -6.66
C ARG A 170 -5.77 13.44 -5.42
N ILE A 171 -5.02 13.41 -4.31
CA ILE A 171 -5.40 14.11 -3.07
C ILE A 171 -5.53 15.62 -3.31
N ARG A 172 -4.62 16.23 -4.09
CA ARG A 172 -4.68 17.66 -4.45
C ARG A 172 -5.93 18.01 -5.23
N VAL A 173 -6.30 17.18 -6.21
CA VAL A 173 -7.50 17.38 -7.04
C VAL A 173 -8.77 17.27 -6.18
N GLU A 174 -8.85 16.25 -5.32
CA GLU A 174 -10.02 16.00 -4.47
C GLU A 174 -10.21 17.10 -3.41
N VAL A 175 -9.17 17.45 -2.66
CA VAL A 175 -9.19 18.58 -1.70
C VAL A 175 -9.38 19.92 -2.44
N GLY A 176 -8.98 19.97 -3.71
CA GLY A 176 -9.20 21.07 -4.62
C GLY A 176 -10.68 21.33 -4.96
N GLY A 177 -11.60 20.42 -4.63
CA GLY A 177 -13.00 20.51 -5.02
C GLY A 177 -13.21 20.30 -6.52
N ALA A 178 -12.20 19.81 -7.25
CA ALA A 178 -12.35 19.40 -8.63
C ALA A 178 -13.05 18.05 -8.64
N THR A 179 -14.38 18.06 -8.62
CA THR A 179 -15.16 16.87 -8.92
C THR A 179 -14.78 16.41 -10.33
N PRO A 180 -14.33 15.15 -10.54
CA PRO A 180 -14.28 14.62 -11.89
C PRO A 180 -15.69 14.74 -12.46
N ASP A 181 -15.79 15.30 -13.67
CA ASP A 181 -17.04 15.46 -14.40
C ASP A 181 -17.71 14.07 -14.53
N ARG A 182 -18.70 13.77 -13.68
CA ARG A 182 -19.37 12.48 -13.63
C ARG A 182 -20.44 12.43 -14.70
N ALA A 183 -20.00 12.33 -15.95
CA ALA A 183 -20.84 11.92 -17.07
C ALA A 183 -20.92 10.39 -17.10
N ASP A 184 -21.43 9.76 -16.04
CA ASP A 184 -22.06 8.43 -16.08
C ASP A 184 -22.54 8.03 -14.68
N GLY A 185 -23.77 7.53 -14.59
CA GLY A 185 -24.50 7.23 -13.35
C GLY A 185 -23.98 6.02 -12.54
N GLY A 186 -22.67 5.77 -12.54
CA GLY A 186 -22.03 4.78 -11.66
C GLY A 186 -21.90 5.32 -10.23
N SER A 187 -22.04 4.45 -9.24
CA SER A 187 -21.87 4.87 -7.84
C SER A 187 -20.42 5.33 -7.59
N ALA A 188 -20.23 6.32 -6.72
CA ALA A 188 -18.89 6.80 -6.35
C ALA A 188 -18.00 5.67 -5.77
N GLN A 189 -18.63 4.65 -5.19
CA GLN A 189 -17.96 3.45 -4.66
C GLN A 189 -17.35 2.59 -5.77
N GLU A 190 -18.09 2.30 -6.85
CA GLU A 190 -17.61 1.46 -7.96
C GLU A 190 -16.44 2.12 -8.72
N SER A 191 -16.43 3.46 -8.78
CA SER A 191 -15.32 4.21 -9.39
C SER A 191 -14.08 4.24 -8.51
N ALA A 192 -14.24 4.27 -7.18
CA ALA A 192 -13.14 4.23 -6.22
C ALA A 192 -12.52 2.83 -6.11
N ASP A 193 -13.35 1.77 -6.12
CA ASP A 193 -12.88 0.37 -6.12
C ASP A 193 -12.00 0.07 -7.34
N LYS A 194 -12.38 0.61 -8.50
CA LYS A 194 -11.61 0.51 -9.76
C LYS A 194 -10.25 1.23 -9.72
N LEU A 195 -10.04 2.06 -8.70
CA LEU A 195 -8.81 2.81 -8.47
C LEU A 195 -7.97 2.25 -7.32
N THR A 196 -8.36 1.15 -6.71
CA THR A 196 -7.55 0.51 -5.65
C THR A 196 -6.91 -0.78 -6.14
N VAL A 197 -5.81 -1.16 -5.49
CA VAL A 197 -5.09 -2.41 -5.79
C VAL A 197 -5.64 -3.53 -4.90
N PRO A 198 -6.12 -4.66 -5.46
CA PRO A 198 -6.54 -5.81 -4.66
C PRO A 198 -5.35 -6.40 -3.90
N TRP A 199 -5.48 -6.67 -2.60
CA TRP A 199 -4.40 -7.27 -1.81
C TRP A 199 -3.95 -8.64 -2.33
N ALA A 200 -4.85 -9.37 -3.01
CA ALA A 200 -4.59 -10.70 -3.56
C ALA A 200 -3.47 -10.73 -4.61
N VAL A 201 -3.14 -9.58 -5.23
CA VAL A 201 -2.07 -9.47 -6.22
C VAL A 201 -0.69 -9.22 -5.59
N VAL A 202 -0.65 -8.83 -4.32
CA VAL A 202 0.59 -8.47 -3.62
C VAL A 202 1.64 -9.58 -3.67
N PRO A 203 1.31 -10.88 -3.47
CA PRO A 203 2.31 -11.95 -3.55
C PRO A 203 3.06 -12.00 -4.88
N ASP A 204 2.34 -11.87 -6.00
CA ASP A 204 2.94 -11.88 -7.33
C ASP A 204 3.87 -10.67 -7.53
N LEU A 205 3.48 -9.51 -6.98
CA LEU A 205 4.25 -8.27 -7.12
C LEU A 205 5.52 -8.25 -6.26
N VAL A 206 5.52 -8.90 -5.09
CA VAL A 206 6.68 -8.89 -4.19
C VAL A 206 7.69 -9.99 -4.47
N THR A 207 7.32 -10.99 -5.27
CA THR A 207 8.22 -12.07 -5.66
C THR A 207 9.35 -11.52 -6.53
N GLY A 208 10.59 -11.83 -6.16
CA GLY A 208 11.81 -11.30 -6.75
C GLY A 208 12.31 -9.99 -6.12
N LEU A 209 11.60 -9.43 -5.14
CA LEU A 209 12.08 -8.25 -4.40
C LEU A 209 12.98 -8.63 -3.23
N GLU A 210 13.89 -7.73 -2.88
CA GLU A 210 14.63 -7.80 -1.62
C GLU A 210 13.72 -7.47 -0.43
N LEU A 211 13.86 -8.19 0.67
CA LEU A 211 13.10 -8.04 1.91
C LEU A 211 13.09 -6.59 2.41
N GLY A 212 14.22 -5.88 2.25
CA GLY A 212 14.35 -4.47 2.64
C GLY A 212 13.40 -3.52 1.88
N THR A 213 12.91 -3.92 0.72
CA THR A 213 12.02 -3.12 -0.14
C THR A 213 10.55 -3.54 -0.06
N VAL A 214 10.25 -4.74 0.43
CA VAL A 214 8.88 -5.31 0.44
C VAL A 214 7.89 -4.39 1.16
N ARG A 215 8.25 -3.86 2.34
CA ARG A 215 7.35 -2.97 3.10
C ARG A 215 7.09 -1.65 2.36
N LEU A 216 8.09 -1.10 1.69
CA LEU A 216 7.95 0.11 0.88
C LEU A 216 7.10 -0.17 -0.37
N ALA A 217 7.30 -1.32 -1.01
CA ALA A 217 6.52 -1.77 -2.15
C ALA A 217 5.03 -1.87 -1.78
N VAL A 218 4.71 -2.62 -0.72
CA VAL A 218 3.33 -2.79 -0.23
C VAL A 218 2.72 -1.45 0.18
N ALA A 219 3.43 -0.60 0.93
CA ALA A 219 2.92 0.71 1.33
C ALA A 219 2.72 1.69 0.15
N SER A 220 3.41 1.48 -0.98
CA SER A 220 3.24 2.27 -2.19
C SER A 220 2.07 1.81 -3.07
N LEU A 221 1.52 0.63 -2.80
CA LEU A 221 0.32 0.13 -3.47
C LEU A 221 -0.88 0.68 -2.69
N ASP A 222 -1.73 1.46 -3.36
CA ASP A 222 -2.99 1.97 -2.81
C ASP A 222 -3.98 0.82 -2.64
N LEU A 223 -3.71 -0.02 -1.62
CA LEU A 223 -4.48 -1.23 -1.38
C LEU A 223 -5.90 -0.88 -0.99
N GLY A 224 -6.85 -1.56 -1.63
CA GLY A 224 -8.26 -1.44 -1.31
C GLY A 224 -8.53 -1.79 0.16
N SER A 225 -9.49 -1.09 0.77
CA SER A 225 -9.93 -1.41 2.12
C SER A 225 -10.51 -2.82 2.13
N HIS A 226 -9.89 -3.73 2.87
CA HIS A 226 -10.45 -5.04 3.14
C HIS A 226 -11.10 -5.03 4.54
N PRO A 227 -12.12 -5.87 4.78
CA PRO A 227 -12.87 -5.87 6.04
C PRO A 227 -12.02 -6.46 7.17
N ALA A 228 -11.01 -5.74 7.62
CA ALA A 228 -10.28 -6.01 8.86
C ALA A 228 -10.62 -4.98 9.95
N VAL A 229 -11.46 -3.99 9.65
CA VAL A 229 -11.78 -2.90 10.58
C VAL A 229 -13.30 -2.69 10.61
N ARG A 230 -13.98 -3.42 11.50
CA ARG A 230 -15.20 -2.91 12.12
C ARG A 230 -14.83 -2.48 13.52
N GLU A 231 -14.86 -1.17 13.76
CA GLU A 231 -14.79 -0.61 15.11
C GLU A 231 -15.82 -1.33 15.97
N VAL A 232 -15.36 -1.95 17.07
CA VAL A 232 -16.24 -2.43 18.12
C VAL A 232 -16.79 -1.19 18.81
N GLY A 233 -17.94 -0.70 18.34
CA GLY A 233 -18.75 0.24 19.09
C GLY A 233 -19.18 -0.43 20.38
N HIS A 234 -18.62 0.00 21.51
CA HIS A 234 -19.12 -0.37 22.82
C HIS A 234 -20.57 0.14 22.95
N VAL A 235 -21.48 -0.81 23.17
CA VAL A 235 -22.88 -0.57 23.59
C VAL A 235 -22.90 -0.13 25.05
#